data_AF-A0A0L6JHF3-F1
#
_entry.id   AF-A0A0L6JHF3-F1
#
_cell.length_a   1.000
_cell.length_b   1.000
_cell.length_c   1.000
_cell.angle_alpha   90.00
_cell.angle_beta   90.00
_cell.angle_gamma   90.00
#
_symmetry.space_group_name_H-M   'P 1'
#
loop_
_entity.id
_entity.type
_entity.pdbx_description
1 polymer ?
#
loop_
_entity_poly.entity_id
_entity_poly.type
_entity_poly.pdbx_seq_one_letter_code
_entity_poly.pdbx_strand_id
1 'polypeptide(L)'
;MTLLDSLLVSVFGITVVFTVLIALSFFIKLQSAVVSAISNDSTKAVKEEIKTHDALKEQAAVDTGWTSGELKLIGVDEKTAAMIMAIVSDESKIPLLELQFKSIRALD
;
A
#
# COMPACT_ATOMS: atom_id res chain seq x y z
N MET A 1 13.17 -49.45 8.67
CA MET A 1 12.73 -48.28 9.46
C MET A 1 11.67 -48.75 10.41
N THR A 2 11.97 -48.74 11.71
CA THR A 2 10.98 -49.13 12.71
C THR A 2 9.88 -48.06 12.80
N LEU A 3 8.68 -48.42 13.27
CA LEU A 3 7.58 -47.44 13.42
C LEU A 3 7.97 -46.27 14.34
N LEU A 4 8.88 -46.51 15.29
CA LEU A 4 9.46 -45.49 16.17
C LEU A 4 10.32 -44.48 15.39
N ASP A 5 11.14 -44.96 14.43
CA ASP A 5 11.94 -44.07 13.58
C ASP A 5 11.06 -43.16 12.72
N SER A 6 10.00 -43.71 12.14
CA SER A 6 9.04 -42.94 11.33
C SER A 6 8.30 -41.89 12.17
N LEU A 7 7.95 -42.22 13.42
CA LEU A 7 7.30 -41.30 14.34
C LEU A 7 8.23 -40.12 14.72
N LEU A 8 9.50 -40.42 15.00
CA LEU A 8 10.52 -39.40 15.27
C LEU A 8 10.75 -38.47 14.07
N VAL A 9 10.85 -39.04 12.87
CA VAL A 9 11.00 -38.26 11.62
C VAL A 9 9.78 -37.38 11.36
N SER A 10 8.57 -37.87 11.63
CA SER A 10 7.34 -37.09 11.48
C SER A 10 7.29 -35.90 12.44
N VAL A 11 7.60 -36.12 13.72
CA VAL A 11 7.68 -35.05 14.73
C VAL A 11 8.74 -34.03 14.34
N PHE A 12 9.93 -34.48 13.92
CA PHE A 12 10.99 -33.59 13.46
C PHE A 12 10.53 -32.75 12.26
N GLY A 13 9.88 -33.36 11.25
CA GLY A 13 9.34 -32.65 10.09
C GLY A 13 8.33 -31.57 10.46
N ILE A 14 7.38 -31.87 11.35
CA ILE A 14 6.41 -30.90 11.87
C ILE A 14 7.14 -29.75 12.58
N THR A 15 8.12 -30.07 13.43
CA THR A 15 8.89 -29.08 14.18
C THR A 15 9.66 -28.14 13.25
N VAL A 16 10.25 -28.67 12.17
CA VAL A 16 10.98 -27.88 11.17
C VAL A 16 10.03 -26.93 10.43
N VAL A 17 8.84 -27.39 9.99
CA VAL A 17 7.86 -26.53 9.32
C VAL A 17 7.44 -25.37 10.21
N PHE A 18 7.11 -25.64 11.48
CA PHE A 18 6.78 -24.59 12.44
C PHE A 18 7.93 -23.60 12.66
N THR A 19 9.16 -24.11 12.77
CA THR A 19 10.35 -23.27 12.94
C THR A 19 10.54 -22.32 11.75
N VAL A 20 10.36 -22.83 10.53
CA VAL A 20 10.46 -22.01 9.31
C VAL A 20 9.37 -20.94 9.26
N LEU A 21 8.12 -21.28 9.59
CA LEU A 21 7.02 -20.30 9.63
C LEU A 21 7.27 -19.20 10.66
N ILE A 22 7.76 -19.56 11.85
CA ILE A 22 8.11 -18.60 12.91
C ILE A 22 9.27 -17.70 12.46
N ALA A 23 10.31 -18.28 11.87
CA ALA A 23 11.46 -17.53 11.37
C ALA A 23 11.02 -16.51 10.29
N LEU A 24 10.15 -16.92 9.36
CA LEU A 24 9.63 -16.06 8.31
C LEU A 24 8.76 -14.92 8.89
N SER A 25 7.89 -15.24 9.86
CA SER A 25 7.09 -14.23 10.56
C SER A 25 7.96 -13.22 11.31
N PHE A 26 9.02 -13.70 11.97
CA PHE A 26 9.99 -12.84 12.66
C PHE A 26 10.73 -11.92 11.68
N PHE A 27 11.14 -12.45 10.52
CA PHE A 27 11.81 -11.67 9.48
C PHE A 27 10.91 -10.56 8.93
N ILE A 28 9.64 -10.87 8.68
CA ILE A 28 8.64 -9.87 8.24
C ILE A 28 8.42 -8.82 9.33
N LYS A 29 8.31 -9.22 10.60
CA LYS A 29 8.18 -8.26 11.72
C LYS A 29 9.41 -7.37 11.87
N LEU A 30 10.60 -7.93 11.69
CA LEU A 30 11.85 -7.17 11.77
C LEU A 30 11.94 -6.16 10.62
N GLN A 31 11.64 -6.58 9.39
CA GLN A 31 11.57 -5.67 8.24
C GLN A 31 10.47 -4.62 8.43
N SER A 32 9.29 -5.01 8.92
CA SER A 32 8.19 -4.08 9.21
C SER A 32 8.58 -3.07 10.29
N ALA A 33 9.30 -3.47 11.33
CA ALA A 33 9.78 -2.58 12.36
C ALA A 33 10.87 -1.62 11.84
N VAL A 34 11.80 -2.10 11.01
CA VAL A 34 12.85 -1.26 10.41
C VAL A 34 12.25 -0.26 9.43
N VAL A 35 11.34 -0.71 8.56
CA VAL A 35 10.60 0.16 7.63
C VAL A 35 9.76 1.17 8.42
N SER A 36 9.07 0.73 9.48
CA SER A 36 8.27 1.62 10.33
C SER A 36 9.13 2.63 11.09
N ALA A 37 10.35 2.29 11.49
CA ALA A 37 11.27 3.19 12.17
C ALA A 37 11.85 4.24 11.21
N ILE A 38 12.05 3.87 9.95
CA ILE A 38 12.50 4.80 8.89
C ILE A 38 11.33 5.66 8.38
N SER A 39 10.09 5.16 8.43
CA SER A 39 8.88 5.90 8.06
C SER A 39 8.20 6.62 9.24
N ASN A 40 8.82 6.66 10.42
CA ASN A 40 8.22 7.24 11.63
C ASN A 40 8.31 8.77 11.67
N ASP A 41 7.71 9.43 10.67
CA ASP A 41 7.34 10.85 10.77
C ASP A 41 5.86 11.08 10.49
N SER A 42 5.00 10.07 10.72
CA SER A 42 3.55 10.28 10.65
C SER A 42 2.77 9.25 11.46
N THR A 43 2.02 9.77 12.43
CA THR A 43 0.74 9.23 12.90
C THR A 43 0.77 8.25 14.07
N LYS A 44 1.12 8.80 15.24
CA LYS A 44 0.51 8.43 16.52
C LYS A 44 -0.68 9.36 16.82
N ALA A 45 -1.90 9.03 16.38
CA ALA A 45 -3.12 9.63 16.93
C ALA A 45 -4.40 8.93 16.41
N VAL A 46 -4.62 7.66 16.72
CA VAL A 46 -5.96 7.05 16.57
C VAL A 46 -6.22 6.17 17.79
N LYS A 47 -6.59 6.79 18.92
CA LYS A 47 -7.17 6.02 20.04
C LYS A 47 -8.31 6.73 20.79
N GLU A 48 -8.60 7.99 20.54
CA GLU A 48 -9.75 8.65 21.16
C GLU A 48 -10.51 9.44 20.11
N GLU A 49 -11.63 8.88 19.64
CA GLU A 49 -12.84 9.62 19.21
C GLU A 49 -13.85 8.64 18.57
N ILE A 50 -14.04 7.47 19.19
CA ILE A 50 -15.27 6.69 18.96
C ILE A 50 -16.21 7.10 20.07
N LYS A 51 -16.97 8.16 19.82
CA LYS A 51 -18.25 8.54 20.44
C LYS A 51 -18.35 10.04 20.26
N THR A 52 -19.28 10.47 19.41
CA THR A 52 -20.03 11.75 19.47
C THR A 52 -20.14 12.34 18.06
N HIS A 53 -21.28 12.06 17.40
CA HIS A 53 -21.98 12.90 16.39
C HIS A 53 -21.27 13.01 15.02
N ASP A 54 -21.69 12.33 13.96
CA ASP A 54 -23.00 12.40 13.29
C ASP A 54 -23.59 13.83 13.24
N ALA A 55 -22.82 14.79 12.73
CA ALA A 55 -23.33 15.99 12.07
C ALA A 55 -22.19 16.66 11.27
N LEU A 56 -22.50 16.98 10.01
CA LEU A 56 -21.70 17.79 9.08
C LEU A 56 -20.49 17.11 8.43
N LYS A 57 -20.80 16.45 7.30
CA LYS A 57 -20.34 16.84 5.96
C LYS A 57 -19.15 17.82 5.95
N GLU A 58 -18.13 17.39 5.20
CA GLU A 58 -16.98 18.12 4.64
C GLU A 58 -15.61 17.85 5.27
N GLN A 59 -14.67 17.50 4.38
CA GLN A 59 -13.26 17.21 4.57
C GLN A 59 -12.88 16.07 5.52
N ALA A 60 -12.73 14.88 4.93
CA ALA A 60 -11.47 14.11 4.94
C ALA A 60 -11.78 12.70 4.45
N ALA A 61 -12.07 12.57 3.16
CA ALA A 61 -11.85 11.30 2.49
C ALA A 61 -10.35 11.07 2.52
N VAL A 62 -9.93 10.30 3.52
CA VAL A 62 -8.78 9.41 3.55
C VAL A 62 -8.14 9.32 2.16
N ASP A 63 -6.98 9.97 1.99
CA ASP A 63 -6.07 9.76 0.88
C ASP A 63 -5.48 8.34 0.98
N THR A 64 -6.33 7.32 0.85
CA THR A 64 -5.92 6.00 0.42
C THR A 64 -5.60 6.17 -1.06
N GLY A 65 -4.31 6.13 -1.38
CA GLY A 65 -3.72 6.35 -2.70
C GLY A 65 -4.18 5.40 -3.80
N TRP A 66 -5.48 5.47 -4.11
CA TRP A 66 -6.16 4.93 -5.27
C TRP A 66 -7.27 5.91 -5.63
N THR A 67 -6.89 6.99 -6.30
CA THR A 67 -7.84 7.72 -7.14
C THR A 67 -8.18 6.80 -8.30
N SER A 68 -9.42 6.33 -8.31
CA SER A 68 -10.04 5.57 -9.39
C SER A 68 -10.31 6.48 -10.59
N GLY A 69 -9.26 7.10 -11.15
CA GLY A 69 -9.35 7.93 -12.34
C GLY A 69 -9.90 9.35 -12.14
N GLU A 70 -10.10 9.81 -10.90
CA GLU A 70 -10.50 11.20 -10.64
C GLU A 70 -9.25 12.06 -10.48
N LEU A 71 -8.97 12.88 -11.49
CA LEU A 71 -7.90 13.87 -11.48
C LEU A 71 -8.49 15.23 -11.12
N LYS A 72 -7.98 15.84 -10.05
CA LYS A 72 -8.38 17.20 -9.66
C LYS A 72 -7.71 18.20 -10.60
N LEU A 73 -8.49 18.77 -11.51
CA LEU A 73 -8.03 19.85 -12.38
C LEU A 73 -7.98 21.17 -11.60
N ILE A 74 -6.79 21.74 -11.49
CA ILE A 74 -6.56 23.02 -10.79
C ILE A 74 -6.05 24.02 -11.81
N GLY A 75 -6.90 24.98 -12.20
CA GLY A 75 -6.52 26.06 -13.11
C GLY A 75 -6.25 25.62 -14.56
N VAL A 76 -6.65 24.40 -14.94
CA VAL A 76 -6.49 23.84 -16.29
C VAL A 76 -7.84 23.28 -16.75
N ASP A 77 -8.16 23.45 -18.03
CA ASP A 77 -9.37 22.88 -18.62
C ASP A 77 -9.24 21.38 -18.90
N GLU A 78 -10.38 20.70 -18.96
CA GLU A 78 -10.46 19.25 -19.22
C GLU A 78 -9.74 18.84 -20.52
N LYS A 79 -9.86 19.66 -21.57
CA LYS A 79 -9.29 19.35 -22.88
C LYS A 79 -7.76 19.40 -22.84
N THR A 80 -7.18 20.39 -22.18
CA THR A 80 -5.73 20.50 -22.00
C THR A 80 -5.21 19.35 -21.14
N ALA A 81 -5.92 18.99 -20.06
CA ALA A 81 -5.54 17.86 -19.23
C ALA A 81 -5.57 16.54 -20.03
N ALA A 82 -6.65 16.27 -20.76
CA ALA A 82 -6.76 15.08 -21.61
C ALA A 82 -5.67 15.02 -22.69
N MET A 83 -5.32 16.16 -23.28
CA MET A 83 -4.25 16.25 -24.27
C MET A 83 -2.89 15.86 -23.69
N ILE A 84 -2.54 16.38 -22.50
CA ILE A 84 -1.30 16.02 -21.81
C ILE A 84 -1.28 14.52 -21.50
N MET A 85 -2.40 13.96 -21.01
CA MET A 85 -2.48 12.54 -20.67
C MET A 85 -2.31 11.64 -21.91
N ALA A 86 -2.92 12.00 -23.04
CA ALA A 86 -2.78 11.27 -24.28
C ALA A 86 -1.33 11.25 -24.80
N ILE A 87 -0.65 12.40 -24.75
CA ILE A 87 0.76 12.50 -25.16
C ILE A 87 1.64 11.63 -24.26
N VAL A 88 1.47 11.72 -22.94
CA VAL A 88 2.30 10.95 -21.99
C VAL A 88 2.04 9.44 -22.13
N SER A 89 0.80 9.03 -22.38
CA SER A 89 0.46 7.63 -22.64
C SER A 89 1.09 7.10 -23.94
N ASP A 90 1.10 7.90 -25.00
CA ASP A 90 1.75 7.51 -26.26
C ASP A 90 3.28 7.45 -26.12
N GLU A 91 3.92 8.42 -25.46
CA GLU A 91 5.37 8.43 -25.26
C GLU A 91 5.83 7.30 -24.32
N SER A 92 5.06 7.03 -23.25
CA SER A 92 5.39 5.95 -22.31
C SER A 92 4.99 4.55 -22.81
N LYS A 93 4.16 4.46 -23.86
CA LYS A 93 3.54 3.23 -24.34
C LYS A 93 2.76 2.45 -23.27
N ILE A 94 2.30 3.15 -22.22
CA ILE A 94 1.46 2.60 -21.16
C ILE A 94 0.02 3.06 -21.42
N PRO A 95 -0.98 2.16 -21.40
CA PRO A 95 -2.37 2.55 -21.60
C PRO A 95 -2.86 3.47 -20.49
N LEU A 96 -3.76 4.42 -20.81
CA LEU A 96 -4.30 5.39 -19.86
C LEU A 96 -4.90 4.77 -18.60
N LEU A 97 -5.43 3.55 -18.70
CA LEU A 97 -6.04 2.79 -17.60
C LEU A 97 -5.02 2.40 -16.51
N GLU A 98 -3.75 2.27 -16.88
CA GLU A 98 -2.66 1.85 -15.98
C GLU A 98 -1.73 3.02 -15.62
N LEU A 99 -1.90 4.17 -16.28
CA LEU A 99 -1.03 5.34 -16.13
C LEU A 99 -1.49 6.23 -14.96
N GLN A 100 -0.62 6.39 -13.95
CA GLN A 100 -0.92 7.21 -12.76
C GLN A 100 -0.23 8.58 -12.81
N PHE A 101 -1.02 9.66 -12.92
CA PHE A 101 -0.52 11.03 -12.84
C PHE A 101 -0.52 11.53 -11.39
N LYS A 102 0.67 11.64 -10.78
CA LYS A 102 0.82 12.16 -9.41
C LYS A 102 0.76 13.69 -9.33
N SER A 103 1.40 14.38 -10.28
CA SER A 103 1.44 15.84 -10.35
C SER A 103 1.83 16.26 -11.76
N ILE A 104 1.15 17.27 -12.30
CA ILE A 104 1.50 17.93 -13.57
C ILE A 104 1.73 19.41 -13.23
N ARG A 105 2.88 19.95 -13.62
CA ARG A 105 3.25 21.35 -13.37
C ARG A 105 3.88 21.91 -14.64
N ALA A 106 3.50 23.15 -15.00
CA ALA A 106 4.25 23.89 -16.00
C ALA A 106 5.64 24.20 -15.44
N LEU A 107 6.66 24.00 -16.26
CA LEU A 107 7.98 24.57 -16.02
C LEU A 107 7.91 26.01 -16.52
N ASP A 108 8.25 26.96 -15.66
CA ASP A 108 8.41 28.38 -16.02
C ASP A 108 9.63 28.57 -16.94
#